data_AF-A0A1V5LHR1-F1
#
_entry.id   AF-A0A1V5LHR1-F1
#
_cell.length_a   1.000
_cell.length_b   1.000
_cell.length_c   1.000
_cell.angle_alpha   90.00
_cell.angle_beta   90.00
_cell.angle_gamma   90.00
#
_symmetry.space_group_name_H-M   'P 1'
#
loop_
_entity.id
_entity.type
_entity.pdbx_description
1 polymer ?
#
loop_
_entity_poly.entity_id
_entity_poly.type
_entity_poly.pdbx_seq_one_letter_code
_entity_poly.pdbx_strand_id
1 'polypeptide(L)'
;MQDNNLDTIIALAHRTFGAAYQFVPPMSVTLGIRECLSAKKVRVFSDTGAWKATALRVALFGSLTVEYPITLLQEHPDALITATVATATHPISEHPEWDLGV
;
A
#
# COMPACT_ATOMS: atom_id res chain seq x y z
N MET A 1 -0.56 -12.58 15.45
CA MET A 1 0.81 -12.51 14.88
C MET A 1 0.69 -12.76 13.40
N GLN A 2 1.47 -12.06 12.59
CA GLN A 2 1.47 -12.15 11.14
C GLN A 2 2.89 -12.42 10.66
N ASP A 3 3.05 -13.33 9.69
CA ASP A 3 4.28 -13.45 8.92
C ASP A 3 4.43 -12.25 7.97
N ASN A 4 5.60 -11.64 7.97
CA ASN A 4 5.92 -10.55 7.06
C ASN A 4 6.24 -11.14 5.68
N ASN A 5 5.51 -10.72 4.64
CA ASN A 5 5.82 -11.13 3.28
C ASN A 5 7.19 -10.58 2.82
N LEU A 6 7.73 -11.14 1.74
CA LEU A 6 9.04 -10.76 1.22
C LEU A 6 9.13 -9.26 0.88
N ASP A 7 8.07 -8.68 0.32
CA ASP A 7 8.02 -7.25 0.00
C ASP A 7 8.19 -6.38 1.25
N THR A 8 7.52 -6.75 2.34
CA THR A 8 7.63 -6.07 3.64
C THR A 8 9.03 -6.22 4.21
N ILE A 9 9.61 -7.41 4.12
CA ILE A 9 10.99 -7.68 4.56
C ILE A 9 11.97 -6.80 3.79
N ILE A 10 11.89 -6.76 2.47
CA ILE A 10 12.78 -5.98 1.60
C ILE A 10 12.60 -4.47 1.87
N ALA A 11 11.36 -4.00 1.98
CA ALA A 11 11.08 -2.60 2.26
C ALA A 11 11.64 -2.15 3.63
N LEU A 12 11.48 -2.99 4.67
CA LEU A 12 12.07 -2.77 5.99
C LEU A 12 13.60 -2.80 5.96
N ALA A 13 14.19 -3.75 5.24
CA ALA A 13 15.63 -3.88 5.11
C ALA A 13 16.25 -2.62 4.51
N HIS A 14 15.67 -2.14 3.40
CA HIS A 14 16.15 -0.94 2.72
C HIS A 14 16.05 0.31 3.60
N ARG A 15 14.93 0.50 4.31
CA ARG A 15 14.67 1.74 5.07
C ARG A 15 15.32 1.79 6.46
N THR A 16 15.57 0.64 7.08
CA THR A 16 16.02 0.57 8.49
C THR A 16 17.39 -0.08 8.66
N PHE A 17 17.74 -1.07 7.82
CA PHE A 17 18.92 -1.92 8.03
C PHE A 17 19.95 -1.80 6.90
N GLY A 18 19.90 -0.77 6.06
CA GLY A 18 20.85 -0.59 4.97
C GLY A 18 20.88 -1.78 4.00
N ALA A 19 19.70 -2.32 3.68
CA ALA A 19 19.47 -3.52 2.86
C ALA A 19 19.90 -4.87 3.48
N ALA A 20 20.33 -4.91 4.75
CA ALA A 20 20.63 -6.16 5.44
C ALA A 20 19.34 -6.90 5.89
N TYR A 21 18.67 -7.55 4.94
CA TYR A 21 17.36 -8.18 5.12
C TYR A 21 17.33 -9.29 6.17
N GLN A 22 18.47 -9.95 6.42
CA GLN A 22 18.61 -11.00 7.44
C GLN A 22 18.34 -10.51 8.87
N PHE A 23 18.37 -9.19 9.11
CA PHE A 23 18.08 -8.60 10.41
C PHE A 23 16.63 -8.15 10.57
N VAL A 24 15.81 -8.23 9.52
CA VAL A 24 14.40 -7.87 9.61
C VAL A 24 13.63 -9.01 10.29
N PRO A 25 12.85 -8.74 11.35
CA PRO A 25 12.04 -9.76 11.99
C PRO A 25 11.07 -10.43 11.01
N PRO A 26 10.96 -11.77 10.99
CA PRO A 26 10.10 -12.50 10.05
C PRO A 26 8.62 -12.36 10.38
N MET A 27 8.28 -11.99 11.63
CA MET A 27 6.90 -11.81 12.08
C MET A 27 6.69 -10.44 12.71
N SER A 28 5.43 -10.01 12.73
CA SER A 28 5.00 -8.79 13.41
C SER A 28 3.70 -9.01 14.23
N VAL A 29 3.51 -8.16 15.23
CA VAL A 29 2.23 -8.04 15.96
C VAL A 29 1.50 -6.86 15.36
N THR A 30 0.31 -7.10 14.81
CA THR A 30 -0.54 -6.10 14.16
C THR A 30 -1.99 -6.24 14.62
N LEU A 31 -2.75 -5.16 14.50
CA LEU A 31 -4.22 -5.21 14.56
C LEU A 31 -4.76 -6.01 13.36
N GLY A 32 -5.86 -6.72 13.59
CA GLY A 32 -6.59 -7.37 12.52
C GLY A 32 -7.30 -6.36 11.64
N ILE A 33 -7.51 -6.72 10.37
CA ILE A 33 -8.17 -5.83 9.41
C ILE A 33 -9.62 -5.53 9.82
N ARG A 34 -10.30 -6.48 10.45
CA ARG A 34 -11.65 -6.31 10.98
C ARG A 34 -11.70 -5.20 12.03
N GLU A 35 -10.72 -5.16 12.93
CA GLU A 35 -10.63 -4.12 13.95
C GLU A 35 -10.41 -2.75 13.31
N CYS A 36 -9.51 -2.65 12.32
CA CYS A 36 -9.28 -1.42 11.56
C CYS A 36 -10.54 -0.94 10.82
N LEU A 37 -11.27 -1.84 10.14
CA LEU A 37 -12.50 -1.53 9.40
C LEU A 37 -13.70 -1.24 10.30
N SER A 38 -13.66 -1.64 11.58
CA SER A 38 -14.71 -1.31 12.56
C SER A 38 -14.62 0.11 13.11
N ALA A 39 -13.56 0.84 12.78
CA ALA A 39 -13.36 2.21 13.23
C ALA A 39 -14.47 3.13 12.69
N LYS A 40 -14.90 4.12 13.48
CA LYS A 40 -15.89 5.11 12.99
C LYS A 40 -15.37 5.94 11.81
N LYS A 41 -14.04 6.10 11.73
CA LYS A 41 -13.34 6.89 10.72
C LYS A 41 -12.00 6.23 10.41
N VAL A 42 -11.68 6.07 9.14
CA VAL A 42 -10.37 5.59 8.68
C VAL A 42 -9.67 6.68 7.89
N ARG A 43 -8.41 6.96 8.23
CA ARG A 43 -7.58 7.98 7.56
C ARG A 43 -6.26 7.34 7.16
N VAL A 44 -6.07 7.14 5.86
CA VAL A 44 -4.86 6.54 5.30
C VAL A 44 -4.00 7.64 4.70
N PHE A 45 -2.71 7.64 5.03
CA PHE A 45 -1.74 8.59 4.49
C PHE A 45 -0.74 7.83 3.62
N SER A 46 -0.62 8.25 2.36
CA SER A 46 0.31 7.70 1.38
C SER A 46 1.31 8.78 0.97
N ASP A 47 2.39 8.88 1.75
CA ASP A 47 3.30 10.04 1.79
C ASP A 47 4.75 9.75 1.38
N THR A 48 5.04 8.59 0.77
CA THR A 48 6.44 8.17 0.52
C THR A 48 6.82 7.99 -0.96
N GLY A 49 6.20 8.72 -1.88
CA GLY A 49 6.65 8.78 -3.28
C GLY A 49 6.16 7.64 -4.18
N ALA A 50 6.86 7.46 -5.32
CA ALA A 50 6.36 6.71 -6.48
C ALA A 50 6.14 5.21 -6.25
N TRP A 51 6.88 4.57 -5.33
CA TRP A 51 6.75 3.13 -5.08
C TRP A 51 5.39 2.71 -4.47
N LYS A 52 4.62 3.67 -3.92
CA LYS A 52 3.25 3.43 -3.44
C LYS A 52 2.18 3.66 -4.52
N ALA A 53 2.56 4.09 -5.72
CA ALA A 53 1.60 4.53 -6.73
C ALA A 53 0.68 3.38 -7.21
N THR A 54 1.22 2.17 -7.35
CA THR A 54 0.40 0.98 -7.68
C THR A 54 -0.61 0.68 -6.58
N ALA A 55 -0.18 0.64 -5.31
CA ALA A 55 -1.08 0.37 -4.19
C ALA A 55 -2.21 1.41 -4.08
N LEU A 56 -1.91 2.69 -4.33
CA LEU A 56 -2.92 3.75 -4.36
C LEU A 56 -3.94 3.52 -5.48
N ARG A 57 -3.50 3.18 -6.70
CA ARG A 57 -4.43 2.91 -7.82
C ARG A 57 -5.28 1.67 -7.59
N VAL A 58 -4.69 0.61 -7.04
CA VAL A 58 -5.46 -0.59 -6.66
C VAL A 58 -6.50 -0.23 -5.59
N ALA A 59 -6.14 0.58 -4.59
CA ALA A 59 -7.09 1.04 -3.58
C ALA A 59 -8.27 1.81 -4.17
N LEU A 60 -8.03 2.67 -5.18
CA LEU A 60 -9.04 3.54 -5.78
C LEU A 60 -9.87 2.86 -6.87
N PHE A 61 -9.29 1.96 -7.66
CA PHE A 61 -9.87 1.46 -8.91
C PHE A 61 -9.88 -0.08 -9.03
N GLY A 62 -9.22 -0.78 -8.11
CA GLY A 62 -9.21 -2.24 -8.09
C GLY A 62 -10.50 -2.82 -7.52
N SER A 63 -10.80 -4.08 -7.89
CA SER A 63 -11.87 -4.85 -7.25
C SER A 63 -11.59 -5.08 -5.77
N LEU A 64 -12.64 -5.18 -4.95
CA LEU A 64 -12.53 -5.55 -3.55
C LEU A 64 -11.84 -6.91 -3.40
N THR A 65 -10.75 -6.95 -2.65
CA THR A 65 -9.98 -8.19 -2.42
C THR A 65 -9.25 -8.16 -1.09
N VAL A 66 -9.08 -9.35 -0.51
CA VAL A 66 -8.28 -9.54 0.72
C VAL A 66 -6.77 -9.52 0.44
N GLU A 67 -6.35 -9.71 -0.81
CA GLU A 67 -4.94 -9.58 -1.21
C GLU A 67 -4.45 -8.13 -1.09
N TYR A 68 -5.34 -7.18 -1.35
CA TYR A 68 -5.14 -5.75 -1.12
C TYR A 68 -6.19 -5.24 -0.13
N PRO A 69 -6.00 -5.43 1.19
CA PRO A 69 -7.00 -5.07 2.20
C PRO A 69 -7.44 -3.61 2.18
N ILE A 70 -6.61 -2.72 1.65
CA ILE A 70 -6.93 -1.31 1.45
C ILE A 70 -8.12 -1.10 0.49
N THR A 71 -8.39 -2.04 -0.41
CA THR A 71 -9.56 -2.01 -1.31
C THR A 71 -10.87 -2.08 -0.54
N LEU A 72 -10.89 -2.76 0.61
CA LEU A 72 -12.08 -2.87 1.46
C LEU A 72 -12.53 -1.52 2.03
N LEU A 73 -11.66 -0.50 2.03
CA LEU A 73 -12.03 0.85 2.44
C LEU A 73 -12.98 1.54 1.46
N GLN A 74 -13.13 1.04 0.22
CA GLN A 74 -14.09 1.57 -0.74
C GLN A 74 -15.55 1.46 -0.23
N GLU A 75 -15.85 0.46 0.60
CA GLU A 75 -17.19 0.28 1.21
C GLU A 75 -17.30 0.88 2.62
N HIS A 76 -16.20 1.41 3.17
CA HIS A 76 -16.20 1.96 4.51
C HIS A 76 -16.94 3.31 4.54
N PRO A 77 -17.90 3.54 5.45
CA PRO A 77 -18.78 4.71 5.42
C PRO A 77 -18.05 6.05 5.62
N ASP A 78 -16.89 6.05 6.26
CA ASP A 78 -16.06 7.25 6.46
C ASP A 78 -14.56 6.92 6.35
N ALA A 79 -14.10 6.64 5.13
CA ALA A 79 -12.67 6.47 4.81
C ALA A 79 -12.15 7.64 3.96
N LEU A 80 -10.94 8.10 4.25
CA LEU A 80 -10.23 9.10 3.44
C LEU A 80 -8.79 8.66 3.22
N ILE A 81 -8.35 8.69 1.97
CA ILE A 81 -6.96 8.45 1.59
C ILE A 81 -6.35 9.79 1.15
N THR A 82 -5.31 10.21 1.86
CA THR A 82 -4.52 11.39 1.52
C THR A 82 -3.21 10.94 0.88
N ALA A 83 -2.89 11.44 -0.31
CA ALA A 83 -1.67 11.10 -1.02
C ALA A 83 -0.93 12.36 -1.51
N THR A 84 0.39 12.24 -1.65
CA THR A 84 1.18 13.27 -2.34
C THR A 84 0.93 13.25 -3.84
N VAL A 85 1.15 14.39 -4.51
CA VAL A 85 1.04 14.48 -5.98
C VAL A 85 1.90 13.41 -6.65
N ALA A 86 3.16 13.26 -6.23
CA ALA A 86 4.08 12.26 -6.79
C ALA A 86 3.58 10.81 -6.67
N THR A 87 2.85 10.47 -5.60
CA THR A 87 2.23 9.14 -5.48
C THR A 87 0.98 8.99 -6.35
N ALA A 88 0.23 10.08 -6.55
CA ALA A 88 -1.01 10.10 -7.34
C ALA A 88 -0.76 10.19 -8.86
N THR A 89 0.39 10.71 -9.27
CA THR A 89 0.80 10.84 -10.67
C THR A 89 0.70 9.51 -11.42
N HIS A 90 0.17 9.52 -12.65
CA HIS A 90 -0.05 8.33 -13.47
C HIS A 90 1.17 8.05 -14.38
N PRO A 91 1.87 6.90 -14.28
CA PRO A 91 3.19 6.72 -14.87
C PRO A 91 3.06 6.54 -16.38
N ILE A 92 2.05 5.80 -16.83
CA ILE A 92 1.78 5.56 -18.25
C ILE A 92 1.40 6.88 -18.94
N SER A 93 0.76 7.82 -18.25
CA SER A 93 0.41 9.12 -18.84
C SER A 93 1.63 10.04 -18.98
N GLU A 94 2.64 9.86 -18.12
CA GLU A 94 3.91 10.59 -18.23
C GLU A 94 4.86 9.97 -19.25
N HIS A 95 4.61 8.72 -19.63
CA HIS A 95 5.41 7.94 -20.58
C HIS A 95 4.60 7.51 -21.80
N PRO A 96 4.15 8.46 -22.65
CA PRO A 96 3.38 8.14 -23.87
C PRO A 96 4.17 7.29 -24.87
N GLU A 97 5.49 7.20 -24.72
CA GLU A 97 6.37 6.32 -25.50
C GLU A 97 6.25 4.84 -25.14
N TRP A 98 5.62 4.48 -24.01
CA TRP A 98 5.45 3.09 -23.62
C TRP A 98 4.36 2.42 -24.46
N ASP A 99 4.78 1.56 -25.39
CA ASP A 99 3.89 0.61 -26.07
C ASP A 99 3.63 -0.60 -25.16
N LEU A 100 2.51 -0.57 -24.45
CA LEU A 100 2.13 -1.61 -23.50
C LEU A 100 1.28 -2.72 -24.14
N GLY A 101 0.92 -2.59 -25.44
CA GLY A 101 0.12 -3.59 -26.15
C GLY A 101 -1.25 -3.89 -25.52
N VAL A 102 -1.79 -2.95 -24.73
CA VAL A 102 -3.11 -3.02 -24.07
C VAL A 102 -4.17 -2.21 -24.81
#